data_AF-A0A945QK53-F1
#
_entry.id   AF-A0A945QK53-F1
#
_cell.length_a   1.000
_cell.length_b   1.000
_cell.length_c   1.000
_cell.angle_alpha   90.00
_cell.angle_beta   90.00
_cell.angle_gamma   90.00
#
_symmetry.space_group_name_H-M   'P 1'
#
loop_
_entity.id
_entity.type
_entity.pdbx_description
1 polymer ?
#
loop_
_entity_poly.entity_id
_entity_poly.type
_entity_poly.pdbx_seq_one_letter_code
_entity_poly.pdbx_strand_id
1 'polypeptide(L)'
;FYYGFGTLYWLELGLSTTVIGLLWAEGVAVEVALFAASNRAVARFGPVGLMLLAAGAGVLRWSVTAWTVELGPLIAVQALHALTFGAAHLGAMHYIQRTVPGAQSASAQSLYSAIGMGLVVGLAMAVSGLLYEDAGGGAFLAMAALSLAGGVLCLMLRRAGEPQPLS
;
A
#
# COMPACT_ATOMS: atom_id res chain seq x y z
N PHE A 1 10.35 6.77 0.20
CA PHE A 1 10.70 6.93 -1.22
C PHE A 1 9.63 7.73 -1.97
N TYR A 2 8.42 7.20 -2.11
CA TYR A 2 7.35 7.79 -2.93
C TYR A 2 6.88 9.23 -2.55
N TYR A 3 6.71 9.59 -1.27
CA TYR A 3 6.34 10.96 -0.85
C TYR A 3 7.44 12.02 -1.10
N GLY A 4 8.71 11.63 -1.14
CA GLY A 4 9.84 12.56 -1.29
C GLY A 4 10.45 12.56 -2.69
N PHE A 5 10.76 11.36 -3.22
CA PHE A 5 11.41 11.20 -4.52
C PHE A 5 10.44 11.26 -5.71
N GLY A 6 9.15 10.90 -5.53
CA GLY A 6 8.16 10.99 -6.61
C GLY A 6 7.90 12.44 -7.05
N THR A 7 7.77 13.36 -6.09
CA THR A 7 7.59 14.79 -6.35
C THR A 7 8.82 15.40 -7.04
N LEU A 8 10.04 15.07 -6.59
CA LEU A 8 11.27 15.55 -7.20
C LEU A 8 11.44 15.04 -8.63
N TYR A 9 11.18 13.74 -8.84
CA TYR A 9 11.23 13.12 -10.16
C TYR A 9 10.24 13.74 -11.15
N TRP A 10 9.01 14.03 -10.72
CA TRP A 10 8.02 14.68 -11.58
C TRP A 10 8.33 16.15 -11.87
N LEU A 11 8.95 16.87 -10.93
CA LEU A 11 9.47 18.22 -11.17
C LEU A 11 10.61 18.19 -12.21
N GLU A 12 11.51 17.22 -12.14
CA GLU A 12 12.59 17.03 -13.13
C GLU A 12 12.05 16.69 -14.52
N LEU A 13 10.91 16.00 -14.61
CA LEU A 13 10.18 15.75 -15.86
C LEU A 13 9.36 16.96 -16.35
N GLY A 14 9.44 18.11 -15.66
CA GLY A 14 8.79 19.36 -16.05
C GLY A 14 7.32 19.47 -15.68
N LEU A 15 6.79 18.59 -14.81
CA LEU A 15 5.43 18.74 -14.30
C LEU A 15 5.32 19.93 -13.35
N SER A 16 4.24 20.68 -13.46
CA SER A 16 3.97 21.77 -12.54
C SER A 16 3.62 21.23 -11.15
N THR A 17 3.95 22.00 -10.11
CA THR A 17 3.55 21.71 -8.73
C THR A 17 2.04 21.55 -8.57
N THR A 18 1.24 22.24 -9.39
CA THR A 18 -0.22 22.07 -9.44
C THR A 18 -0.62 20.69 -9.93
N VAL A 19 -0.03 20.20 -11.02
CA VAL A 19 -0.31 18.85 -11.56
C VAL A 19 0.09 17.78 -10.55
N ILE A 20 1.26 17.94 -9.92
CA ILE A 20 1.71 17.03 -8.86
C ILE A 20 0.73 17.04 -7.69
N GLY A 21 0.27 18.22 -7.25
CA GLY A 21 -0.72 18.36 -6.18
C GLY A 21 -2.06 17.70 -6.53
N LEU A 22 -2.51 17.76 -7.79
CA LEU A 22 -3.73 17.08 -8.25
C LEU A 22 -3.58 15.55 -8.24
N LEU A 23 -2.43 15.00 -8.62
CA LEU A 23 -2.14 13.56 -8.53
C LEU A 23 -2.17 13.06 -7.08
N TRP A 24 -1.71 13.89 -6.13
CA TRP A 24 -1.85 13.58 -4.71
C TRP A 24 -3.30 13.63 -4.24
N ALA A 25 -4.05 14.66 -4.65
CA ALA A 25 -5.45 14.83 -4.30
C ALA A 25 -6.33 13.69 -4.82
N GLU A 26 -6.05 13.19 -6.04
CA GLU A 26 -6.69 12.00 -6.60
C GLU A 26 -6.51 10.78 -5.69
N GLY A 27 -5.28 10.55 -5.21
CA GLY A 27 -4.99 9.46 -4.30
C GLY A 27 -5.79 9.54 -3.00
N VAL A 28 -5.84 10.74 -2.39
CA VAL A 28 -6.64 10.96 -1.17
C VAL A 28 -8.14 10.75 -1.44
N ALA A 29 -8.65 11.18 -2.59
CA ALA A 29 -10.06 10.99 -2.94
C ALA A 29 -10.44 9.50 -3.05
N VAL A 30 -9.58 8.69 -3.68
CA VAL A 30 -9.78 7.23 -3.77
C VAL A 30 -9.72 6.57 -2.40
N GLU A 31 -8.82 7.02 -1.54
CA GLU A 31 -8.70 6.52 -0.16
C GLU A 31 -9.97 6.83 0.67
N VAL A 32 -10.46 8.06 0.62
CA VAL A 32 -11.70 8.48 1.28
C VAL A 32 -12.89 7.68 0.75
N ALA A 33 -12.99 7.46 -0.56
CA ALA A 33 -14.04 6.66 -1.15
C ALA A 33 -14.01 5.20 -0.67
N LEU A 34 -12.82 4.62 -0.54
CA LEU A 34 -12.64 3.26 -0.04
C LEU A 34 -13.04 3.13 1.43
N PHE A 35 -12.68 4.11 2.27
CA PHE A 35 -13.09 4.14 3.67
C PHE A 35 -14.60 4.37 3.84
N ALA A 36 -15.19 5.24 3.02
CA ALA A 36 -16.64 5.44 2.99
C ALA A 36 -17.39 4.14 2.60
N ALA A 37 -16.80 3.34 1.70
CA ALA A 37 -17.33 2.06 1.27
C ALA A 37 -16.85 0.86 2.12
N SER A 38 -16.16 1.09 3.24
CA SER A 38 -15.46 0.07 4.03
C SER A 38 -16.30 -1.16 4.34
N ASN A 39 -17.48 -0.97 4.94
CA ASN A 39 -18.39 -2.05 5.29
C ASN A 39 -18.80 -2.90 4.08
N ARG A 40 -19.07 -2.28 2.92
CA ARG A 40 -19.41 -3.00 1.68
C ARG A 40 -18.20 -3.73 1.12
N ALA A 41 -17.02 -3.11 1.14
CA ALA A 41 -15.78 -3.70 0.67
C ALA A 41 -15.40 -4.94 1.50
N VAL A 42 -15.49 -4.83 2.83
CA VAL A 42 -15.21 -5.93 3.77
C VAL A 42 -16.25 -7.04 3.65
N ALA A 43 -17.54 -6.71 3.48
CA ALA A 43 -18.57 -7.71 3.25
C ALA A 43 -18.35 -8.47 1.93
N ARG A 44 -17.82 -7.82 0.90
CA ARG A 44 -17.61 -8.43 -0.42
C ARG A 44 -16.33 -9.26 -0.53
N PHE A 45 -15.24 -8.79 0.07
CA PHE A 45 -13.90 -9.36 -0.11
C PHE A 45 -13.33 -10.02 1.15
N GLY A 46 -13.88 -9.73 2.33
CA GLY A 46 -13.29 -10.12 3.61
C GLY A 46 -12.03 -9.31 3.95
N PRO A 47 -11.59 -9.30 5.23
CA PRO A 47 -10.39 -8.58 5.63
C PRO A 47 -9.14 -9.08 4.90
N VAL A 48 -9.00 -10.40 4.73
CA VAL A 48 -7.82 -10.98 4.07
C VAL A 48 -7.87 -10.77 2.56
N GLY A 49 -9.06 -10.79 1.95
CA GLY A 49 -9.21 -10.45 0.54
C GLY A 49 -8.84 -9.02 0.20
N LEU A 50 -9.14 -8.05 1.07
CA LEU A 50 -8.70 -6.66 0.88
C LEU A 50 -7.17 -6.53 0.94
N MET A 51 -6.52 -7.23 1.87
CA MET A 51 -5.05 -7.26 1.94
C MET A 51 -4.42 -7.92 0.70
N LEU A 52 -5.05 -8.97 0.16
CA LEU A 52 -4.61 -9.60 -1.09
C LEU A 52 -4.79 -8.70 -2.31
N LEU A 53 -5.89 -7.95 -2.39
CA LEU A 53 -6.10 -6.94 -3.44
C LEU A 53 -5.01 -5.86 -3.37
N ALA A 54 -4.70 -5.38 -2.17
CA ALA A 54 -3.61 -4.43 -1.96
C ALA A 54 -2.25 -4.99 -2.40
N ALA A 55 -1.94 -6.23 -2.04
CA ALA A 55 -0.70 -6.89 -2.43
C ALA A 55 -0.59 -7.03 -3.97
N GLY A 56 -1.66 -7.46 -4.63
CA GLY A 56 -1.71 -7.58 -6.09
C GLY A 56 -1.56 -6.24 -6.81
N ALA A 57 -2.27 -5.21 -6.34
CA ALA A 57 -2.12 -3.84 -6.85
C ALA A 57 -0.70 -3.30 -6.64
N GLY A 58 -0.07 -3.64 -5.50
CA GLY A 58 1.31 -3.27 -5.19
C GLY A 58 2.32 -3.91 -6.14
N VAL A 59 2.20 -5.23 -6.38
CA VAL A 59 3.04 -5.94 -7.36
C VAL A 59 2.93 -5.29 -8.73
N LEU A 60 1.70 -5.13 -9.24
CA LEU A 60 1.47 -4.52 -10.55
C LEU A 60 2.08 -3.11 -10.63
N ARG A 61 1.83 -2.29 -9.61
CA ARG A 61 2.30 -0.91 -9.55
C ARG A 61 3.82 -0.83 -9.60
N TRP A 62 4.49 -1.50 -8.67
CA TRP A 62 5.95 -1.44 -8.58
C TRP A 62 6.64 -2.08 -9.77
N SER A 63 6.05 -3.12 -10.35
CA SER A 63 6.45 -3.68 -11.63
C SER A 63 6.39 -2.64 -12.75
N VAL A 64 5.23 -2.02 -12.99
CA VAL A 64 5.12 -1.04 -14.08
C VAL A 64 6.08 0.11 -13.86
N THR A 65 6.19 0.66 -12.65
CA THR A 65 7.14 1.73 -12.31
C THR A 65 8.60 1.34 -12.54
N ALA A 66 8.97 0.06 -12.41
CA ALA A 66 10.32 -0.40 -12.68
C ALA A 66 10.70 -0.37 -14.18
N TRP A 67 9.71 -0.47 -15.06
CA TRP A 67 9.91 -0.63 -16.51
C TRP A 67 9.45 0.56 -17.35
N THR A 68 8.80 1.57 -16.77
CA THR A 68 8.39 2.78 -17.50
C THR A 68 8.68 4.06 -16.73
N VAL A 69 9.15 5.04 -17.48
CA VAL A 69 9.33 6.43 -17.07
C VAL A 69 8.32 7.35 -17.76
N GLU A 70 7.45 6.80 -18.60
CA GLU A 70 6.47 7.58 -19.35
C GLU A 70 5.31 8.06 -18.47
N LEU A 71 4.92 9.31 -18.69
CA LEU A 71 3.97 10.00 -17.83
C LEU A 71 2.58 9.36 -17.82
N GLY A 72 2.08 8.91 -18.98
CA GLY A 72 0.75 8.30 -19.09
C GLY A 72 0.59 7.04 -18.24
N PRO A 73 1.45 6.02 -18.40
CA PRO A 73 1.46 4.84 -17.53
C PRO A 73 1.66 5.17 -16.05
N LEU A 74 2.52 6.13 -15.71
CA LEU A 74 2.74 6.53 -14.32
C LEU A 74 1.48 7.13 -13.68
N ILE A 75 0.71 7.94 -14.41
CA ILE A 75 -0.58 8.49 -13.95
C ILE A 75 -1.59 7.35 -13.71
N ALA A 76 -1.71 6.40 -14.64
CA ALA A 76 -2.64 5.28 -14.49
C ALA A 76 -2.30 4.39 -13.28
N VAL A 77 -1.00 4.15 -13.05
CA VAL A 77 -0.51 3.36 -11.92
C VAL A 77 -0.61 4.14 -10.60
N GLN A 78 -0.68 5.47 -10.66
CA GLN A 78 -0.82 6.32 -9.50
C GLN A 78 -2.19 6.23 -8.82
N ALA A 79 -3.25 6.01 -9.58
CA ALA A 79 -4.56 5.68 -9.02
C ALA A 79 -4.53 4.38 -8.18
N LEU A 80 -3.64 3.43 -8.50
CA LEU A 80 -3.46 2.21 -7.71
C LEU A 80 -2.78 2.48 -6.36
N HIS A 81 -2.09 3.61 -6.18
CA HIS A 81 -1.45 3.95 -4.91
C HIS A 81 -2.45 3.98 -3.74
N ALA A 82 -3.53 4.72 -3.92
CA ALA A 82 -4.58 4.85 -2.92
C ALA A 82 -5.25 3.51 -2.61
N LEU A 83 -5.44 2.69 -3.64
CA LEU A 83 -5.97 1.33 -3.49
C LEU A 83 -5.03 0.45 -2.66
N THR A 84 -3.71 0.51 -2.88
CA THR A 84 -2.75 -0.31 -2.13
C THR A 84 -2.76 0.01 -0.63
N PHE A 85 -2.60 1.28 -0.26
CA PHE A 85 -2.59 1.66 1.16
C PHE A 85 -3.95 1.45 1.80
N GLY A 86 -5.00 2.03 1.20
CA GLY A 86 -6.34 2.00 1.77
C GLY A 86 -6.87 0.58 1.95
N ALA A 87 -6.69 -0.32 0.97
CA ALA A 87 -7.18 -1.69 1.08
C ALA A 87 -6.37 -2.53 2.07
N ALA A 88 -5.04 -2.35 2.13
CA ALA A 88 -4.21 -3.03 3.12
C ALA A 88 -4.54 -2.58 4.54
N HIS A 89 -4.66 -1.26 4.75
CA HIS A 89 -4.99 -0.69 6.05
C HIS A 89 -6.38 -1.11 6.51
N LEU A 90 -7.38 -0.96 5.65
CA LEU A 90 -8.75 -1.35 5.96
C LEU A 90 -8.85 -2.85 6.27
N GLY A 91 -8.21 -3.70 5.46
CA GLY A 91 -8.14 -5.14 5.70
C GLY A 91 -7.50 -5.47 7.04
N ALA A 92 -6.37 -4.84 7.38
CA ALA A 92 -5.68 -5.04 8.65
C ALA A 92 -6.52 -4.58 9.86
N MET A 93 -7.16 -3.41 9.77
CA MET A 93 -8.01 -2.89 10.86
C MET A 93 -9.18 -3.83 11.16
N HIS A 94 -9.91 -4.27 10.12
CA HIS A 94 -10.99 -5.22 10.30
C HIS A 94 -10.49 -6.60 10.75
N TYR A 95 -9.31 -7.02 10.32
CA TYR A 95 -8.71 -8.27 10.80
C TYR A 95 -8.40 -8.20 12.30
N ILE A 96 -7.76 -7.12 12.76
CA ILE A 96 -7.45 -6.88 14.18
C ILE A 96 -8.74 -6.84 15.00
N GLN A 97 -9.76 -6.08 14.55
CA GLN A 97 -11.04 -5.98 15.25
C GLN A 97 -11.76 -7.33 15.42
N ARG A 98 -11.56 -8.27 14.49
CA ARG A 98 -12.17 -9.60 14.54
C ARG A 98 -11.34 -10.65 15.28
N THR A 99 -10.07 -10.37 15.57
CA THR A 99 -9.15 -11.35 16.19
C THR A 99 -8.69 -10.96 17.58
N VAL A 100 -8.69 -9.67 17.87
CA VAL A 100 -8.17 -9.12 19.13
C VAL A 100 -9.34 -8.67 19.99
N PRO A 101 -9.40 -9.07 21.28
CA PRO A 101 -10.40 -8.59 22.22
C PRO A 101 -10.42 -7.05 22.27
N GLY A 102 -11.60 -6.45 22.43
CA GLY A 102 -11.75 -4.98 22.41
C GLY A 102 -10.80 -4.25 23.36
N ALA A 103 -10.54 -4.79 24.55
CA ALA A 103 -9.60 -4.24 25.53
C ALA A 103 -8.14 -4.16 25.04
N GLN A 104 -7.74 -4.99 24.07
CA GLN A 104 -6.39 -5.04 23.50
C GLN A 104 -6.30 -4.45 22.10
N SER A 105 -7.44 -4.09 21.49
CA SER A 105 -7.52 -3.62 20.10
C SER A 105 -6.66 -2.36 19.86
N ALA A 106 -6.67 -1.40 20.80
CA ALA A 106 -5.85 -0.19 20.68
C ALA A 106 -4.34 -0.51 20.65
N SER A 107 -3.89 -1.43 21.52
CA SER A 107 -2.49 -1.87 21.56
C SER A 107 -2.10 -2.62 20.29
N ALA A 108 -2.98 -3.47 19.75
CA ALA A 108 -2.75 -4.17 18.49
C ALA A 108 -2.65 -3.21 17.29
N GLN A 109 -3.52 -2.20 17.21
CA GLN A 109 -3.45 -1.15 16.18
C GLN A 109 -2.17 -0.31 16.29
N SER A 110 -1.74 -0.04 17.52
CA SER A 110 -0.51 0.70 17.80
C SER A 110 0.72 -0.09 17.36
N LEU A 111 0.76 -1.39 17.69
CA LEU A 111 1.83 -2.30 17.25
C LEU A 111 1.85 -2.43 15.72
N TYR A 112 0.67 -2.60 15.09
CA TYR A 112 0.55 -2.62 13.64
C TYR A 112 1.11 -1.34 13.01
N SER A 113 0.78 -0.17 13.55
CA SER A 113 1.25 1.11 13.04
C SER A 113 2.76 1.29 13.24
N ALA A 114 3.28 0.91 14.41
CA ALA A 114 4.70 0.99 14.73
C ALA A 114 5.55 0.10 13.81
N ILE A 115 5.09 -1.12 13.52
CA ILE A 115 5.78 -2.03 12.60
C ILE A 115 5.61 -1.55 11.16
N GLY A 116 4.36 -1.37 10.71
CA GLY A 116 4.02 -1.12 9.32
C GLY A 116 4.45 0.26 8.82
N MET A 117 4.10 1.32 9.57
CA MET A 117 4.43 2.70 9.17
C MET A 117 5.73 3.22 9.77
N GLY A 118 6.22 2.63 10.86
CA GLY A 118 7.50 2.98 11.47
C GLY A 118 8.64 2.15 10.91
N LEU A 119 8.79 0.92 11.42
CA LEU A 119 9.96 0.08 11.17
C LEU A 119 10.13 -0.29 9.69
N VAL A 120 9.08 -0.81 9.05
CA VAL A 120 9.15 -1.28 7.66
C VAL A 120 9.42 -0.13 6.70
N VAL A 121 8.71 1.00 6.85
CA VAL A 121 8.95 2.20 6.03
C VAL A 121 10.36 2.74 6.25
N GLY A 122 10.83 2.82 7.51
CA GLY A 122 12.18 3.29 7.84
C GLY A 122 13.27 2.43 7.20
N LEU A 123 13.18 1.11 7.32
CA LEU A 123 14.11 0.16 6.69
C LEU A 123 14.06 0.24 5.16
N ALA A 124 12.85 0.26 4.58
CA ALA A 124 12.68 0.39 3.14
C ALA A 124 13.28 1.70 2.61
N MET A 125 13.15 2.80 3.35
CA MET A 125 13.78 4.07 3.00
C MET A 125 15.30 4.00 3.04
N ALA A 126 15.88 3.43 4.09
CA ALA A 126 17.33 3.30 4.22
C ALA A 126 17.93 2.44 3.09
N VAL A 127 17.27 1.33 2.77
CA VAL A 127 17.72 0.40 1.71
C VAL A 127 17.47 0.96 0.30
N SER A 128 16.40 1.75 0.11
CA SER A 128 16.06 2.30 -1.21
C SER A 128 17.11 3.27 -1.77
N GLY A 129 17.82 4.01 -0.91
CA GLY A 129 18.91 4.90 -1.36
C GLY A 129 20.05 4.10 -1.99
N LEU A 130 20.48 3.02 -1.33
CA LEU A 130 21.54 2.13 -1.81
C LEU A 130 21.13 1.41 -3.10
N LEU A 131 19.89 0.91 -3.17
CA LEU A 131 19.40 0.20 -4.36
C LEU A 131 19.24 1.11 -5.58
N TYR A 132 18.90 2.39 -5.37
CA TYR A 132 18.67 3.31 -6.48
C TYR A 132 19.99 3.75 -7.15
N GLU A 133 21.06 3.91 -6.37
CA GLU A 133 22.39 4.25 -6.89
C GLU A 133 22.93 3.20 -7.86
N ASP A 134 22.69 1.91 -7.60
CA ASP A 134 23.22 0.80 -8.41
C ASP A 134 22.26 0.30 -9.50
N ALA A 135 20.94 0.32 -9.26
CA ALA A 135 19.95 -0.36 -10.11
C ALA A 135 18.97 0.57 -10.85
N GLY A 136 19.00 1.89 -10.59
CA GLY A 136 18.06 2.85 -11.16
C GLY A 136 16.60 2.41 -10.98
N GLY A 137 15.83 2.32 -12.07
CA GLY A 137 14.44 1.85 -12.05
C GLY A 137 14.26 0.41 -11.50
N GLY A 138 15.30 -0.43 -11.56
CA GLY A 138 15.27 -1.79 -11.00
C GLY A 138 15.04 -1.84 -9.48
N ALA A 139 15.34 -0.75 -8.76
CA ALA A 139 15.09 -0.65 -7.32
C ALA A 139 13.59 -0.81 -6.97
N PHE A 140 12.67 -0.47 -7.88
CA PHE A 140 11.23 -0.67 -7.67
C PHE A 140 10.82 -2.14 -7.65
N LEU A 141 11.60 -3.05 -8.26
CA LEU A 141 11.32 -4.49 -8.19
C LEU A 141 11.48 -5.05 -6.78
N ALA A 142 12.31 -4.43 -5.93
CA ALA A 142 12.38 -4.80 -4.52
C ALA A 142 11.05 -4.55 -3.80
N MET A 143 10.34 -3.48 -4.17
CA MET A 143 9.02 -3.16 -3.61
C MET A 143 7.93 -4.08 -4.18
N ALA A 144 8.06 -4.50 -5.44
CA ALA A 144 7.21 -5.56 -6.00
C ALA A 144 7.42 -6.88 -5.26
N ALA A 145 8.66 -7.25 -4.95
CA ALA A 145 8.99 -8.44 -4.17
C ALA A 145 8.43 -8.39 -2.74
N LEU A 146 8.51 -7.25 -2.06
CA LEU A 146 7.89 -7.05 -0.75
C LEU A 146 6.36 -7.18 -0.81
N SER A 147 5.74 -6.62 -1.84
CA SER A 147 4.28 -6.73 -2.05
C SER A 147 3.88 -8.19 -2.29
N LEU A 148 4.67 -8.93 -3.06
CA LEU A 148 4.47 -10.36 -3.30
C LEU A 148 4.61 -11.18 -2.01
N ALA A 149 5.66 -10.92 -1.21
CA ALA A 149 5.87 -11.58 0.07
C ALA A 149 4.70 -11.33 1.04
N GLY A 150 4.23 -10.09 1.13
CA GLY A 150 3.03 -9.75 1.90
C GLY A 150 1.78 -10.49 1.39
N GLY A 151 1.62 -10.61 0.08
CA GLY A 151 0.57 -11.41 -0.54
C GLY A 151 0.64 -12.88 -0.16
N VAL A 152 1.82 -13.50 -0.19
CA VAL A 152 2.03 -14.89 0.24
C VAL A 152 1.66 -15.07 1.71
N LEU A 153 2.08 -14.17 2.60
CA LEU A 153 1.68 -14.20 4.02
C LEU A 153 0.17 -14.09 4.19
N CYS A 154 -0.49 -13.22 3.41
CA CYS A 154 -1.95 -13.12 3.41
C CYS A 154 -2.63 -14.40 2.90
N LEU A 155 -2.05 -15.10 1.92
CA LEU A 155 -2.57 -16.39 1.46
C LEU A 155 -2.44 -17.46 2.54
N MET A 156 -1.33 -17.47 3.28
CA MET A 156 -1.14 -18.37 4.43
C MET A 156 -2.17 -18.06 5.53
N LEU A 157 -2.41 -16.77 5.81
CA LEU A 157 -3.43 -16.31 6.75
C LEU A 157 -4.83 -16.76 6.34
N ARG A 158 -5.18 -16.63 5.05
CA ARG A 158 -6.47 -17.07 4.51
C ARG A 158 -6.69 -18.57 4.67
N ARG A 159 -5.62 -19.37 4.53
CA ARG A 159 -5.67 -20.83 4.73
C ARG A 159 -5.88 -21.23 6.18
N ALA A 160 -5.45 -20.39 7.14
CA ALA A 160 -5.70 -20.60 8.56
C ALA A 160 -7.16 -20.29 8.96
N GLY A 161 -7.97 -19.74 8.06
CA GLY A 161 -9.37 -19.39 8.26
C GLY A 161 -9.57 -17.87 8.45
N GLU A 162 -10.60 -17.30 7.82
CA GLU A 162 -10.93 -15.90 8.08
C GLU A 162 -11.53 -15.74 9.49
N PRO A 163 -11.11 -14.70 10.23
CA PRO A 163 -11.65 -14.46 11.55
C PRO A 163 -13.10 -14.00 11.46
N GLN A 164 -13.94 -14.62 12.29
CA GLN A 164 -15.32 -14.21 12.48
C GLN A 164 -15.39 -13.00 13.43
N PRO A 165 -16.44 -12.17 13.35
CA PRO A 165 -16.67 -11.12 14.32
C PRO A 165 -16.72 -11.72 15.74
N LEU A 166 -16.00 -11.11 16.70
CA LEU A 166 -16.13 -11.45 18.10
C LEU A 166 -17.54 -11.06 18.56
N SER A 167 -18.28 -12.02 19.12
CA SER A 167 -19.65 -11.85 19.64
C SER A 167 -19.70 -11.03 20.92
#